data_AF-A0A7C8AJH6-F1
#
_entry.id   AF-A0A7C8AJH6-F1
#
_cell.length_a   1.000
_cell.length_b   1.000
_cell.length_c   1.000
_cell.angle_alpha   90.00
_cell.angle_beta   90.00
_cell.angle_gamma   90.00
#
_symmetry.space_group_name_H-M   'P 1'
#
loop_
_entity.id
_entity.type
_entity.pdbx_description
1 polymer ?
#
loop_
_entity_poly.entity_id
_entity_poly.type
_entity_poly.pdbx_seq_one_letter_code
_entity_poly.pdbx_strand_id
1 'polypeptide(L)'
;MEQRTLFPIERLSITKASVSSPQGYKGFASLHKYWGKKPAECLAYLIEQLTQEGEIVIDPFLGYGTIAREALIRKRRFIGIDINPISVELTKNLITPPSYDELFVAFALMEREVKPKIDESYQLADGRVATHFLWNNSQLESVWVKTSTARKREELKPTDHDLEKSEKYQNYSSQQMRSLRFFRNSRINASPNLKSEDLFTGRALRNIDLLLEHIHAQPHCVQRAMLLTLTAASGQMSKMVFAVSERGKNGGNKSDKAMSVGSWVIGFWRPKRHFEINVWNCFFIRAKKLLKALREAPLLTRFTDSADPMDVVNSFADVSLINDDCREVLSRLPEKSVSLLLTDPPHSDRIPYLELSEFWNAILGFKPFFEKEIVVSNALERGKGRTTYTKEMYDFFLEAIRVLSNWGIMVIIFNACDHQSWENLRAVSENSSEVVFRGCFPMSYSAKSVVQDNRAGSLKHDYVLIYQKTGEQRGTDDSWRKLEAIHGWSTLFPKSKD
;
A
#
# COMPACT_ATOMS: atom_id res chain seq x y z
N MET A 1 31.74 13.58 -6.54
CA MET A 1 31.86 13.18 -7.96
C MET A 1 30.45 13.23 -8.54
N GLU A 2 30.19 14.19 -9.43
CA GLU A 2 28.86 14.36 -10.04
C GLU A 2 28.57 13.19 -10.99
N GLN A 3 27.50 12.46 -10.72
CA GLN A 3 27.01 11.40 -11.59
C GLN A 3 26.39 12.05 -12.84
N ARG A 4 27.16 12.10 -13.93
CA ARG A 4 26.66 12.54 -15.25
C ARG A 4 25.55 11.60 -15.71
N THR A 5 24.36 12.12 -15.96
CA THR A 5 23.25 11.39 -16.59
C THR A 5 23.43 11.43 -18.11
N LEU A 6 23.62 10.27 -18.74
CA LEU A 6 23.70 10.11 -20.20
C LEU A 6 22.33 10.03 -20.88
N PHE A 7 21.22 10.05 -20.13
CA PHE A 7 19.87 9.92 -20.67
C PHE A 7 18.91 10.95 -20.03
N PRO A 8 18.02 11.58 -20.82
CA PRO A 8 16.95 12.42 -20.29
C PRO A 8 16.07 11.62 -19.32
N ILE A 9 15.59 12.28 -18.26
CA ILE A 9 14.57 11.71 -17.37
C ILE A 9 13.31 11.48 -18.22
N GLU A 10 12.98 10.23 -18.51
CA GLU A 10 11.73 9.88 -19.16
C GLU A 10 10.57 10.18 -18.19
N ARG A 11 9.99 11.38 -18.32
CA ARG A 11 8.65 11.66 -17.82
C ARG A 11 7.73 10.62 -18.46
N LEU A 12 6.83 10.01 -17.67
CA LEU A 12 5.75 9.19 -18.23
C LEU A 12 5.09 10.01 -19.35
N SER A 13 5.11 9.51 -20.58
CA SER A 13 4.42 10.15 -21.70
C SER A 13 2.92 10.00 -21.47
N ILE A 14 2.33 10.96 -20.73
CA ILE A 14 0.92 10.87 -20.39
C ILE A 14 0.10 11.25 -21.61
N THR A 15 -0.76 10.32 -22.02
CA THR A 15 -1.77 10.58 -23.04
C THR A 15 -3.14 10.37 -22.43
N LYS A 16 -4.18 10.93 -23.06
CA LYS A 16 -5.57 10.64 -22.68
C LYS A 16 -5.85 9.12 -22.65
N ALA A 17 -5.25 8.39 -23.59
CA ALA A 17 -5.37 6.94 -23.67
C ALA A 17 -4.77 6.22 -22.45
N SER A 18 -3.65 6.70 -21.89
CA SER A 18 -3.05 6.09 -20.69
C SER A 18 -3.87 6.28 -19.42
N VAL A 19 -4.75 7.30 -19.36
CA VAL A 19 -5.70 7.49 -18.25
C VAL A 19 -6.80 6.43 -18.28
N SER A 20 -7.31 6.10 -19.47
CA SER A 20 -8.39 5.12 -19.64
C SER A 20 -7.91 3.66 -19.55
N SER A 21 -6.64 3.40 -19.83
CA SER A 21 -6.02 2.05 -19.81
C SER A 21 -4.64 2.08 -19.14
N PRO A 22 -4.59 2.18 -17.80
CA PRO A 22 -3.33 2.26 -17.08
C PRO A 22 -2.54 0.96 -17.15
N GLN A 23 -1.21 1.04 -17.11
CA GLN A 23 -0.38 -0.14 -17.03
C GLN A 23 -0.50 -0.81 -15.65
N GLY A 24 -0.24 -2.12 -15.61
CA GLY A 24 -0.08 -2.84 -14.35
C GLY A 24 1.07 -2.28 -13.51
N TYR A 25 0.98 -2.43 -12.18
CA TYR A 25 2.00 -1.92 -11.28
C TYR A 25 3.40 -2.44 -11.64
N LYS A 26 4.31 -1.52 -11.99
CA LYS A 26 5.72 -1.78 -12.28
C LYS A 26 6.62 -0.97 -11.34
N GLY A 27 7.90 -1.33 -11.29
CA GLY A 27 8.91 -0.66 -10.46
C GLY A 27 8.46 -0.48 -9.01
N PHE A 28 8.62 0.73 -8.49
CA PHE A 28 8.26 1.12 -7.13
C PHE A 28 6.80 0.84 -6.74
N ALA A 29 5.86 0.92 -7.68
CA ALA A 29 4.45 0.65 -7.40
C ALA A 29 4.17 -0.82 -7.08
N SER A 30 5.06 -1.74 -7.45
CA SER A 30 4.92 -3.19 -7.27
C SER A 30 5.59 -3.76 -6.00
N LEU A 31 6.32 -2.93 -5.25
CA LEU A 31 7.22 -3.40 -4.19
C LEU A 31 6.48 -3.89 -2.96
N HIS A 32 5.52 -3.11 -2.47
CA HIS A 32 4.77 -3.40 -1.26
C HIS A 32 3.27 -3.45 -1.56
N LYS A 33 2.55 -4.37 -0.92
CA LYS A 33 1.09 -4.40 -1.02
C LYS A 33 0.50 -3.22 -0.25
N TYR A 34 -0.44 -2.51 -0.84
CA TYR A 34 -1.22 -1.50 -0.11
C TYR A 34 -2.60 -1.44 -0.77
N TRP A 35 -3.64 -1.24 0.03
CA TRP A 35 -5.00 -1.20 -0.49
C TRP A 35 -5.28 0.16 -1.12
N GLY A 36 -6.15 0.20 -2.13
CA GLY A 36 -6.60 1.47 -2.72
C GLY A 36 -5.63 2.14 -3.69
N LYS A 37 -4.45 1.57 -3.97
CA LYS A 37 -3.48 2.15 -4.93
C LYS A 37 -4.15 2.59 -6.23
N LYS A 38 -3.79 3.79 -6.69
CA LYS A 38 -4.29 4.39 -7.91
C LYS A 38 -3.22 4.40 -9.01
N PRO A 39 -3.64 4.33 -10.29
CA PRO A 39 -2.72 4.40 -11.41
C PRO A 39 -1.95 5.72 -11.45
N ALA A 40 -0.63 5.65 -11.63
CA ALA A 40 0.22 6.83 -11.68
C ALA A 40 -0.17 7.73 -12.85
N GLU A 41 -0.54 7.16 -14.00
CA GLU A 41 -0.88 7.88 -15.23
C GLU A 41 -2.07 8.83 -15.06
N CYS A 42 -3.10 8.42 -14.32
CA CYS A 42 -4.26 9.26 -14.06
C CYS A 42 -3.94 10.38 -13.07
N LEU A 43 -3.26 10.05 -11.97
CA LEU A 43 -2.87 11.04 -10.95
C LEU A 43 -1.95 12.10 -11.54
N ALA A 44 -0.98 11.66 -12.34
CA ALA A 44 -0.06 12.48 -13.07
C ALA A 44 -0.77 13.42 -14.06
N TYR A 45 -1.76 12.92 -14.81
CA TYR A 45 -2.57 13.75 -15.72
C TYR A 45 -3.32 14.84 -14.96
N LEU A 46 -3.97 14.48 -13.85
CA LEU A 46 -4.71 15.43 -13.02
C LEU A 46 -3.79 16.54 -12.48
N ILE A 47 -2.62 16.18 -11.96
CA ILE A 47 -1.63 17.15 -11.48
C ILE A 47 -1.20 18.10 -12.62
N GLU A 48 -0.92 17.57 -13.82
CA GLU A 48 -0.52 18.39 -14.98
C GLU A 48 -1.60 19.36 -15.46
N GLN A 49 -2.85 18.92 -15.50
CA GLN A 49 -3.95 19.76 -16.02
C GLN A 49 -4.46 20.77 -14.99
N LEU A 50 -4.37 20.44 -13.70
CA LEU A 50 -5.01 21.21 -12.62
C LEU A 50 -4.03 22.12 -11.85
N THR A 51 -2.73 22.00 -12.08
CA THR A 51 -1.71 22.83 -11.41
C THR A 51 -0.56 23.23 -12.35
N GLN A 52 0.23 24.21 -11.91
CA GLN A 52 1.49 24.64 -12.52
C GLN A 52 2.70 24.19 -11.67
N GLU A 53 3.92 24.27 -12.23
CA GLU A 53 5.14 24.03 -11.45
C GLU A 53 5.22 25.03 -10.28
N GLY A 54 5.72 24.58 -9.12
CA GLY A 54 5.82 25.37 -7.88
C GLY A 54 4.53 25.48 -7.05
N GLU A 55 3.38 25.11 -7.60
CA GLU A 55 2.12 25.08 -6.86
C GLU A 55 2.05 23.92 -5.85
N ILE A 56 1.17 24.08 -4.86
CA ILE A 56 1.01 23.12 -3.76
C ILE A 56 -0.08 22.12 -4.09
N VAL A 57 0.29 20.84 -4.05
CA VAL A 57 -0.61 19.69 -4.08
C VAL A 57 -0.67 19.08 -2.68
N ILE A 58 -1.86 18.79 -2.16
CA ILE A 58 -2.04 18.11 -0.88
C ILE A 58 -2.79 16.78 -1.05
N ASP A 59 -2.32 15.75 -0.34
CA ASP A 59 -3.03 14.48 -0.16
C ASP A 59 -3.25 14.19 1.33
N PRO A 60 -4.46 14.42 1.87
CA PRO A 60 -4.81 14.15 3.26
C PRO A 60 -5.01 12.67 3.61
N PHE A 61 -4.93 11.77 2.62
CA PHE A 61 -5.02 10.31 2.81
C PHE A 61 -3.94 9.61 1.96
N LEU A 62 -2.68 9.92 2.28
CA LEU A 62 -1.48 9.60 1.48
C LEU A 62 -1.41 8.17 0.90
N GLY A 63 -1.82 7.19 1.71
CA GLY A 63 -1.86 5.79 1.33
C GLY A 63 -0.51 5.27 0.86
N TYR A 64 -0.40 4.90 -0.42
CA TYR A 64 0.87 4.41 -0.96
C TYR A 64 1.85 5.53 -1.34
N GLY A 65 1.45 6.81 -1.36
CA GLY A 65 2.33 7.92 -1.72
C GLY A 65 2.54 8.14 -3.22
N THR A 66 1.70 7.54 -4.07
CA THR A 66 1.81 7.73 -5.53
C THR A 66 1.60 9.20 -5.92
N ILE A 67 0.65 9.89 -5.27
CA ILE A 67 0.37 11.31 -5.53
C ILE A 67 1.59 12.17 -5.18
N ALA A 68 2.22 11.91 -4.02
CA ALA A 68 3.44 12.58 -3.59
C ALA A 68 4.55 12.48 -4.64
N ARG A 69 4.81 11.27 -5.11
CA ARG A 69 5.85 11.00 -6.11
C ARG A 69 5.54 11.70 -7.44
N GLU A 70 4.30 11.62 -7.92
CA GLU A 70 3.92 12.24 -9.19
C GLU A 70 3.88 13.77 -9.11
N ALA A 71 3.58 14.36 -7.95
CA ALA A 71 3.66 15.80 -7.70
C ALA A 71 5.12 16.28 -7.77
N LEU A 72 6.03 15.60 -7.08
CA LEU A 72 7.45 15.97 -7.03
C LEU A 72 8.16 15.78 -8.37
N ILE A 73 7.87 14.71 -9.13
CA ILE A 73 8.37 14.52 -10.52
C ILE A 73 7.99 15.73 -11.41
N ARG A 74 6.84 16.33 -11.11
CA ARG A 74 6.27 17.48 -11.82
C ARG A 74 6.64 18.82 -11.17
N LYS A 75 7.57 18.82 -10.22
CA LYS A 75 8.03 20.02 -9.51
C LYS A 75 6.90 20.80 -8.86
N ARG A 76 5.88 20.11 -8.34
CA ARG A 76 4.90 20.69 -7.42
C ARG A 76 5.45 20.53 -6.01
N ARG A 77 5.16 21.50 -5.15
CA ARG A 77 5.33 21.35 -3.71
C ARG A 77 4.25 20.42 -3.18
N PHE A 78 4.58 19.60 -2.19
CA PHE A 78 3.68 18.54 -1.75
C PHE A 78 3.51 18.49 -0.23
N ILE A 79 2.26 18.37 0.22
CA ILE A 79 1.92 18.07 1.61
C ILE A 79 1.18 16.73 1.63
N GLY A 80 1.71 15.75 2.38
CA GLY A 80 1.11 14.43 2.52
C GLY A 80 0.77 14.15 3.98
N ILE A 81 -0.45 13.68 4.25
CA ILE A 81 -0.90 13.35 5.60
C ILE A 81 -1.49 11.94 5.59
N ASP A 82 -1.16 11.14 6.59
CA ASP A 82 -1.83 9.86 6.82
C ASP A 82 -1.74 9.47 8.30
N ILE A 83 -2.84 9.00 8.85
CA ILE A 83 -2.87 8.47 10.23
C ILE A 83 -2.07 7.16 10.34
N ASN A 84 -1.84 6.47 9.23
CA ASN A 84 -1.10 5.22 9.18
C ASN A 84 0.41 5.46 9.00
N PRO A 85 1.25 5.13 10.01
CA PRO A 85 2.67 5.43 9.94
C PRO A 85 3.40 4.70 8.80
N ILE A 86 2.98 3.47 8.45
CA ILE A 86 3.58 2.77 7.30
C ILE A 86 3.33 3.50 5.97
N SER A 87 2.19 4.20 5.79
CA SER A 87 1.94 5.00 4.58
C SER A 87 3.00 6.09 4.42
N VAL A 88 3.35 6.76 5.52
CA VAL A 88 4.38 7.80 5.54
C VAL A 88 5.76 7.21 5.23
N GLU A 89 6.14 6.08 5.84
CA GLU A 89 7.43 5.44 5.56
C GLU A 89 7.52 4.87 4.14
N LEU A 90 6.44 4.28 3.61
CA LEU A 90 6.35 3.87 2.21
C LEU A 90 6.59 5.07 1.30
N THR A 91 5.93 6.20 1.56
CA THR A 91 6.09 7.42 0.77
C THR A 91 7.51 7.95 0.84
N LYS A 92 8.11 8.05 2.04
CA LYS A 92 9.52 8.43 2.20
C LYS A 92 10.44 7.54 1.37
N ASN A 93 10.22 6.23 1.35
CA ASN A 93 11.03 5.31 0.54
C ASN A 93 10.78 5.46 -0.97
N LEU A 94 9.61 5.92 -1.40
CA LEU A 94 9.32 6.21 -2.80
C LEU A 94 10.00 7.48 -3.31
N ILE A 95 10.07 8.51 -2.46
CA ILE A 95 10.58 9.84 -2.84
C ILE A 95 12.06 10.03 -2.47
N THR A 96 12.53 9.37 -1.41
CA THR A 96 13.93 9.35 -0.95
C THR A 96 14.44 7.91 -0.76
N PRO A 97 14.51 7.11 -1.84
CA PRO A 97 15.10 5.78 -1.75
C PRO A 97 16.62 5.85 -1.48
N PRO A 98 17.23 4.83 -0.83
CA PRO A 98 18.68 4.72 -0.75
C PRO A 98 19.28 4.50 -2.14
N SER A 99 20.59 4.72 -2.29
CA SER A 99 21.27 4.41 -3.54
C SER A 99 21.26 2.91 -3.82
N TYR A 100 21.37 2.55 -5.11
CA TYR A 100 21.48 1.15 -5.52
C TYR A 100 22.65 0.44 -4.83
N ASP A 101 23.82 1.08 -4.80
CA ASP A 101 25.05 0.48 -4.30
C ASP A 101 25.02 0.24 -2.79
N GLU A 102 24.55 1.23 -2.01
CA GLU A 102 24.39 1.07 -0.55
C GLU A 102 23.46 -0.08 -0.21
N LEU A 103 22.31 -0.15 -0.89
CA LEU A 103 21.32 -1.19 -0.64
C LEU A 103 21.80 -2.58 -1.13
N PHE A 104 22.50 -2.63 -2.26
CA PHE A 104 23.09 -3.86 -2.77
C PHE A 104 24.10 -4.45 -1.79
N VAL A 105 25.01 -3.61 -1.27
CA VAL A 105 26.00 -4.02 -0.26
C VAL A 105 25.29 -4.53 1.00
N ALA A 106 24.29 -3.81 1.50
CA ALA A 106 23.54 -4.23 2.69
C ALA A 106 22.85 -5.59 2.49
N PHE A 107 22.23 -5.84 1.33
CA PHE A 107 21.64 -7.16 1.05
C PHE A 107 22.69 -8.27 0.90
N ALA A 108 23.85 -7.98 0.29
CA ALA A 108 24.93 -8.96 0.16
C ALA A 108 25.53 -9.36 1.51
N LEU A 109 25.71 -8.39 2.42
CA LEU A 109 26.15 -8.65 3.80
C LEU A 109 25.12 -9.49 4.56
N MET A 110 23.84 -9.13 4.46
CA MET A 110 22.76 -9.92 5.06
C MET A 110 22.71 -11.36 4.50
N GLU A 111 22.90 -11.53 3.19
CA GLU A 111 22.97 -12.85 2.55
C GLU A 111 24.15 -13.68 3.08
N ARG A 112 25.30 -13.05 3.36
CA ARG A 112 26.46 -13.75 3.93
C ARG A 112 26.24 -14.14 5.40
N GLU A 113 25.66 -13.26 6.20
CA GLU A 113 25.68 -13.37 7.67
C GLU A 113 24.40 -13.99 8.26
N VAL A 114 23.24 -13.70 7.64
CA VAL A 114 21.92 -14.05 8.19
C VAL A 114 21.34 -15.27 7.48
N LYS A 115 21.49 -15.37 6.15
CA LYS A 115 20.96 -16.51 5.39
C LYS A 115 21.42 -17.87 5.93
N PRO A 116 22.70 -18.12 6.29
CA PRO A 116 23.11 -19.42 6.81
C PRO A 116 22.37 -19.78 8.11
N LYS A 117 22.17 -18.80 9.01
CA LYS A 117 21.43 -18.99 10.27
C LYS A 117 19.96 -19.31 10.02
N ILE A 118 19.34 -18.69 9.01
CA ILE A 118 17.95 -18.99 8.61
C ILE A 118 17.87 -20.38 7.99
N ASP A 119 18.75 -20.70 7.04
CA ASP A 119 18.78 -21.97 6.31
C ASP A 119 19.01 -23.16 7.25
N GLU A 120 19.80 -22.99 8.32
CA GLU A 120 19.97 -24.00 9.38
C GLU A 120 18.62 -24.48 9.94
N SER A 121 17.66 -23.56 10.16
CA SER A 121 16.33 -23.90 10.68
C SER A 121 15.43 -24.64 9.66
N TYR A 122 15.80 -24.64 8.38
CA TYR A 122 15.08 -25.26 7.26
C TYR A 122 15.83 -26.43 6.61
N GLN A 123 17.04 -26.76 7.11
CA GLN A 123 17.87 -27.81 6.53
C GLN A 123 17.31 -29.22 6.83
N LEU A 124 17.18 -30.04 5.81
CA LEU A 124 16.72 -31.43 5.84
C LEU A 124 17.84 -32.38 6.32
N ALA A 125 17.48 -33.64 6.60
CA ALA A 125 18.43 -34.67 7.04
C ALA A 125 19.55 -34.95 6.01
N ASP A 126 19.27 -34.78 4.72
CA ASP A 126 20.24 -34.94 3.63
C ASP A 126 21.10 -33.68 3.36
N GLY A 127 20.96 -32.65 4.20
CA GLY A 127 21.69 -31.40 4.10
C GLY A 127 21.12 -30.37 3.13
N ARG A 128 20.10 -30.72 2.31
CA ARG A 128 19.40 -29.74 1.46
C ARG A 128 18.58 -28.76 2.30
N VAL A 129 18.24 -27.61 1.74
CA VAL A 129 17.43 -26.59 2.42
C VAL A 129 16.01 -26.57 1.87
N ALA A 130 15.04 -26.76 2.75
CA ALA A 130 13.63 -26.67 2.39
C ALA A 130 13.26 -25.25 1.95
N THR A 131 12.42 -25.19 0.92
CA THR A 131 11.83 -23.95 0.43
C THR A 131 10.41 -23.75 0.95
N HIS A 132 9.64 -24.82 1.10
CA HIS A 132 8.25 -24.80 1.56
C HIS A 132 7.94 -26.05 2.39
N PHE A 133 7.02 -25.91 3.34
CA PHE A 133 6.41 -26.98 4.11
C PHE A 133 4.90 -26.87 3.94
N LEU A 134 4.25 -27.92 3.48
CA LEU A 134 2.80 -27.98 3.32
C LEU A 134 2.19 -28.59 4.58
N TRP A 135 1.44 -27.78 5.32
CA TRP A 135 0.77 -28.19 6.54
C TRP A 135 -0.72 -28.36 6.32
N ASN A 136 -1.33 -29.28 7.05
CA ASN A 136 -2.76 -29.41 7.23
C ASN A 136 -3.07 -29.45 8.74
N ASN A 137 -3.38 -28.28 9.28
CA ASN A 137 -3.31 -28.00 10.72
C ASN A 137 -1.92 -28.35 11.27
N SER A 138 -1.82 -29.31 12.19
CA SER A 138 -0.59 -29.80 12.81
C SER A 138 0.10 -30.92 12.01
N GLN A 139 -0.52 -31.45 10.96
CA GLN A 139 0.07 -32.51 10.16
C GLN A 139 0.93 -31.91 9.03
N LEU A 140 2.22 -32.26 9.00
CA LEU A 140 3.10 -31.96 7.87
C LEU A 140 2.80 -32.97 6.75
N GLU A 141 2.37 -32.48 5.59
CA GLU A 141 2.00 -33.33 4.44
C GLU A 141 3.15 -33.51 3.46
N SER A 142 3.91 -32.44 3.20
CA SER A 142 5.06 -32.50 2.29
C SER A 142 6.06 -31.38 2.51
N VAL A 143 7.29 -31.61 2.03
CA VAL A 143 8.41 -30.66 2.09
C VAL A 143 8.98 -30.44 0.70
N TRP A 144 9.20 -29.20 0.31
CA TRP A 144 9.63 -28.87 -1.05
C TRP A 144 11.05 -28.33 -1.09
N VAL A 145 11.84 -28.81 -2.04
CA VAL A 145 13.20 -28.31 -2.30
C VAL A 145 13.34 -27.83 -3.74
N LYS A 146 14.34 -26.98 -3.99
CA LYS A 146 14.77 -26.68 -5.37
C LYS A 146 15.75 -27.77 -5.81
N THR A 147 15.58 -28.27 -7.03
CA THR A 147 16.56 -29.17 -7.63
C THR A 147 17.80 -28.39 -8.08
N SER A 148 18.90 -29.10 -8.32
CA SER A 148 20.17 -28.55 -8.83
C SER A 148 20.01 -27.73 -10.11
N THR A 149 18.95 -28.00 -10.89
CA THR A 149 18.49 -27.12 -11.97
C THR A 149 17.38 -26.23 -11.44
N ALA A 150 17.68 -24.96 -11.15
CA ALA A 150 16.80 -23.99 -10.45
C ALA A 150 15.37 -23.77 -11.03
N ARG A 151 15.00 -24.47 -12.11
CA ARG A 151 13.69 -24.42 -12.78
C ARG A 151 12.69 -25.48 -12.31
N LYS A 152 13.09 -26.55 -11.60
CA LYS A 152 12.16 -27.59 -11.12
C LYS A 152 12.14 -27.67 -9.59
N ARG A 153 10.93 -27.84 -9.05
CA ARG A 153 10.70 -28.13 -7.62
C ARG A 153 10.57 -29.65 -7.45
N GLU A 154 11.05 -30.14 -6.32
CA GLU A 154 10.89 -31.52 -5.90
C GLU A 154 10.08 -31.53 -4.61
N GLU A 155 9.06 -32.39 -4.56
CA GLU A 155 8.18 -32.58 -3.41
C GLU A 155 8.55 -33.90 -2.73
N LEU A 156 8.92 -33.80 -1.44
CA LEU A 156 9.41 -34.88 -0.61
C LEU A 156 8.37 -35.25 0.43
N LYS A 157 8.40 -36.52 0.86
CA LYS A 157 7.68 -36.94 2.07
C LYS A 157 8.40 -36.38 3.30
N PRO A 158 7.66 -35.89 4.31
CA PRO A 158 8.24 -35.42 5.56
C PRO A 158 8.97 -36.54 6.30
N THR A 159 10.02 -36.17 7.02
CA THR A 159 10.82 -37.05 7.89
C THR A 159 10.70 -36.62 9.34
N ASP A 160 11.09 -37.48 10.28
CA ASP A 160 11.10 -37.16 11.72
C ASP A 160 12.00 -35.96 12.02
N HIS A 161 13.13 -35.84 11.30
CA HIS A 161 14.03 -34.68 11.37
C HIS A 161 13.33 -33.35 11.04
N ASP A 162 12.41 -33.36 10.07
CA ASP A 162 11.67 -32.15 9.67
C ASP A 162 10.70 -31.70 10.77
N LEU A 163 10.07 -32.68 11.43
CA LEU A 163 9.16 -32.47 12.56
C LEU A 163 9.94 -31.96 13.79
N GLU A 164 11.03 -32.63 14.16
CA GLU A 164 11.91 -32.22 15.28
C GLU A 164 12.43 -30.79 15.10
N LYS A 165 12.86 -30.42 13.89
CA LYS A 165 13.27 -29.04 13.60
C LYS A 165 12.13 -28.04 13.72
N SER A 166 10.91 -28.41 13.34
CA SER A 166 9.75 -27.53 13.49
C SER A 166 9.39 -27.34 14.98
N GLU A 167 9.36 -28.45 15.73
CA GLU A 167 9.05 -28.47 17.16
C GLU A 167 10.06 -27.68 18.00
N LYS A 168 11.35 -27.74 17.64
CA LYS A 168 12.42 -26.95 18.29
C LYS A 168 12.07 -25.46 18.44
N TYR A 169 11.37 -24.88 17.47
CA TYR A 169 11.02 -23.46 17.46
C TYR A 169 9.56 -23.19 17.81
N GLN A 170 8.73 -24.19 18.13
CA GLN A 170 7.28 -24.02 18.23
C GLN A 170 6.84 -22.96 19.28
N ASN A 171 7.63 -22.84 20.36
CA ASN A 171 7.37 -21.93 21.47
C ASN A 171 8.13 -20.60 21.35
N TYR A 172 8.75 -20.32 20.19
CA TYR A 172 9.46 -19.07 20.00
C TYR A 172 8.48 -17.89 19.87
N SER A 173 8.66 -16.88 20.71
CA SER A 173 7.99 -15.58 20.62
C SER A 173 8.98 -14.52 20.16
N SER A 174 8.52 -13.63 19.28
CA SER A 174 9.36 -12.55 18.75
C SER A 174 9.83 -11.61 19.87
N GLN A 175 11.12 -11.26 19.82
CA GLN A 175 11.75 -10.33 20.76
C GLN A 175 11.85 -8.91 20.19
N GLN A 176 11.71 -8.76 18.87
CA GLN A 176 11.89 -7.49 18.16
C GLN A 176 10.55 -6.85 17.76
N MET A 177 9.52 -7.66 17.48
CA MET A 177 8.22 -7.18 17.04
C MET A 177 7.39 -6.69 18.22
N ARG A 178 6.73 -5.53 18.07
CA ARG A 178 5.76 -5.06 19.07
C ARG A 178 4.58 -6.03 19.17
N SER A 179 4.02 -6.21 20.37
CA SER A 179 2.75 -6.94 20.54
C SER A 179 1.63 -6.32 19.70
N LEU A 180 0.87 -7.17 19.00
CA LEU A 180 -0.23 -6.75 18.12
C LEU A 180 -1.40 -6.19 18.93
N ARG A 181 -2.01 -5.11 18.44
CA ARG A 181 -3.24 -4.53 18.96
C ARG A 181 -4.35 -4.69 17.93
N PHE A 182 -5.14 -5.75 18.09
CA PHE A 182 -6.32 -6.00 17.25
C PHE A 182 -7.62 -5.77 18.01
N PHE A 183 -8.69 -5.68 17.23
CA PHE A 183 -10.05 -5.56 17.71
C PHE A 183 -10.89 -6.74 17.22
N ARG A 184 -12.05 -6.97 17.83
CA ARG A 184 -12.98 -7.99 17.35
C ARG A 184 -13.59 -7.56 16.01
N ASN A 185 -13.02 -8.04 14.92
CA ASN A 185 -13.46 -7.69 13.57
C ASN A 185 -13.52 -8.93 12.66
N SER A 186 -14.72 -9.49 12.51
CA SER A 186 -14.96 -10.69 11.71
C SER A 186 -14.68 -10.49 10.22
N ARG A 187 -14.86 -9.27 9.68
CA ARG A 187 -14.57 -8.93 8.28
C ARG A 187 -13.13 -9.25 7.89
N ILE A 188 -12.21 -9.10 8.84
CA ILE A 188 -10.78 -9.33 8.64
C ILE A 188 -10.25 -10.48 9.48
N ASN A 189 -11.11 -11.32 10.06
CA ASN A 189 -10.72 -12.46 10.91
C ASN A 189 -9.78 -12.07 12.07
N ALA A 190 -9.97 -10.88 12.64
CA ALA A 190 -9.19 -10.38 13.76
C ALA A 190 -9.97 -10.51 15.08
N SER A 191 -9.23 -10.73 16.16
CA SER A 191 -9.75 -10.71 17.52
C SER A 191 -8.72 -10.06 18.45
N PRO A 192 -9.14 -9.53 19.63
CA PRO A 192 -8.20 -8.92 20.58
C PRO A 192 -7.12 -9.88 21.11
N ASN A 193 -7.38 -11.19 21.03
CA ASN A 193 -6.46 -12.23 21.48
C ASN A 193 -5.50 -12.70 20.39
N LEU A 194 -5.61 -12.20 19.16
CA LEU A 194 -4.78 -12.61 18.04
C LEU A 194 -3.34 -12.11 18.24
N LYS A 195 -2.39 -13.04 18.35
CA LYS A 195 -0.97 -12.74 18.55
C LYS A 195 -0.13 -13.05 17.31
N SER A 196 1.14 -12.63 17.34
CA SER A 196 2.12 -12.95 16.30
C SER A 196 2.28 -14.45 16.07
N GLU A 197 2.23 -15.23 17.14
CA GLU A 197 2.36 -16.69 17.18
C GLU A 197 1.18 -17.40 16.48
N ASP A 198 0.02 -16.73 16.40
CA ASP A 198 -1.12 -17.24 15.64
C ASP A 198 -0.95 -17.02 14.14
N LEU A 199 -0.24 -15.96 13.75
CA LEU A 199 -0.02 -15.58 12.35
C LEU A 199 1.22 -16.24 11.75
N PHE A 200 2.24 -16.53 12.55
CA PHE A 200 3.52 -17.06 12.10
C PHE A 200 3.86 -18.36 12.84
N THR A 201 4.68 -19.22 12.23
CA THR A 201 5.33 -20.31 12.98
C THR A 201 6.42 -19.70 13.87
N GLY A 202 6.74 -20.33 15.00
CA GLY A 202 7.83 -19.84 15.84
C GLY A 202 9.19 -19.86 15.11
N ARG A 203 9.39 -20.83 14.21
CA ARG A 203 10.51 -20.84 13.25
C ARG A 203 10.54 -19.57 12.37
N ALA A 204 9.40 -19.18 11.80
CA ALA A 204 9.32 -17.96 11.00
C ALA A 204 9.59 -16.71 11.85
N LEU A 205 9.03 -16.61 13.07
CA LEU A 205 9.27 -15.49 13.99
C LEU A 205 10.76 -15.35 14.35
N ARG A 206 11.43 -16.45 14.71
CA ARG A 206 12.88 -16.45 14.98
C ARG A 206 13.68 -15.93 13.80
N ASN A 207 13.32 -16.36 12.59
CA ASN A 207 14.02 -15.95 11.38
C ASN A 207 13.70 -14.50 10.97
N ILE A 208 12.50 -14.01 11.26
CA ILE A 208 12.15 -12.59 11.11
C ILE A 208 12.95 -11.73 12.09
N ASP A 209 13.12 -12.17 13.34
CA ASP A 209 13.94 -11.46 14.33
C ASP A 209 15.41 -11.37 13.91
N LEU A 210 15.98 -12.44 13.33
CA LEU A 210 17.34 -12.40 12.76
C LEU A 210 17.48 -11.38 11.63
N LEU A 211 16.45 -11.24 10.78
CA LEU A 211 16.42 -10.21 9.75
C LEU A 211 16.35 -8.82 10.40
N LEU A 212 15.45 -8.63 11.37
CA LEU A 212 15.26 -7.35 12.06
C LEU A 212 16.53 -6.88 12.78
N GLU A 213 17.22 -7.78 13.49
CA GLU A 213 18.49 -7.48 14.17
C GLU A 213 19.53 -6.90 13.20
N HIS A 214 19.70 -7.55 12.04
CA HIS A 214 20.64 -7.08 11.02
C HIS A 214 20.16 -5.77 10.35
N ILE A 215 18.85 -5.61 10.14
CA ILE A 215 18.28 -4.40 9.53
C ILE A 215 18.44 -3.18 10.44
N HIS A 216 18.20 -3.34 11.75
CA HIS A 216 18.32 -2.25 12.74
C HIS A 216 19.76 -1.74 12.89
N ALA A 217 20.76 -2.53 12.48
CA ALA A 217 22.16 -2.11 12.46
C ALA A 217 22.55 -1.26 11.22
N GLN A 218 21.65 -1.08 10.25
CA GLN A 218 21.94 -0.36 9.00
C GLN A 218 21.74 1.16 9.14
N PRO A 219 22.37 1.98 8.28
CA PRO A 219 22.07 3.41 8.19
C PRO A 219 20.59 3.68 7.87
N HIS A 220 20.04 4.78 8.38
CA HIS A 220 18.60 5.06 8.39
C HIS A 220 17.87 4.90 7.03
N CYS A 221 18.41 5.40 5.91
CA CYS A 221 17.76 5.26 4.60
C CYS A 221 17.76 3.80 4.08
N VAL A 222 18.84 3.07 4.30
CA VAL A 222 18.98 1.64 3.97
C VAL A 222 18.09 0.81 4.89
N GLN A 223 18.10 1.11 6.20
CA GLN A 223 17.26 0.49 7.21
C GLN A 223 15.78 0.60 6.82
N ARG A 224 15.28 1.80 6.49
CA ARG A 224 13.89 2.00 6.03
C ARG A 224 13.55 1.10 4.85
N ALA A 225 14.40 1.09 3.82
CA ALA A 225 14.17 0.30 2.63
C ALA A 225 14.13 -1.21 2.91
N MET A 226 15.00 -1.70 3.80
CA MET A 226 15.04 -3.10 4.20
C MET A 226 13.87 -3.49 5.12
N LEU A 227 13.47 -2.63 6.04
CA LEU A 227 12.27 -2.82 6.87
C LEU A 227 11.01 -2.91 6.00
N LEU A 228 10.84 -2.01 5.03
CA LEU A 228 9.72 -2.06 4.09
C LEU A 228 9.79 -3.27 3.15
N THR A 229 11.00 -3.77 2.85
CA THR A 229 11.17 -5.03 2.13
C THR A 229 10.69 -6.22 2.97
N LEU A 230 10.97 -6.21 4.28
CA LEU A 230 10.49 -7.22 5.23
C LEU A 230 8.96 -7.18 5.38
N THR A 231 8.34 -6.01 5.56
CA THR A 231 6.88 -5.90 5.64
C THR A 231 6.19 -6.31 4.33
N ALA A 232 6.81 -6.03 3.17
CA ALA A 232 6.31 -6.50 1.88
C ALA A 232 6.36 -8.03 1.73
N ALA A 233 7.28 -8.69 2.44
CA ALA A 233 7.49 -10.13 2.39
C ALA A 233 6.73 -10.90 3.48
N SER A 234 6.45 -10.28 4.62
CA SER A 234 5.94 -10.93 5.83
C SER A 234 4.61 -11.66 5.64
N GLY A 235 3.72 -11.16 4.78
CA GLY A 235 2.50 -11.89 4.41
C GLY A 235 2.78 -13.31 3.87
N GLN A 236 3.84 -13.48 3.07
CA GLN A 236 4.26 -14.80 2.54
C GLN A 236 5.07 -15.63 3.53
N MET A 237 5.50 -15.05 4.66
CA MET A 237 6.17 -15.75 5.75
C MET A 237 5.18 -16.31 6.78
N SER A 238 3.89 -16.01 6.62
CA SER A 238 2.84 -16.30 7.60
C SER A 238 2.08 -17.59 7.29
N LYS A 239 1.32 -18.07 8.28
CA LYS A 239 0.33 -19.16 8.16
C LYS A 239 -0.88 -18.80 7.29
N MET A 240 -0.94 -17.57 6.74
CA MET A 240 -2.04 -17.10 5.89
C MET A 240 -1.90 -17.53 4.41
N VAL A 241 -0.81 -18.20 4.04
CA VAL A 241 -0.55 -18.64 2.67
C VAL A 241 -1.31 -19.95 2.39
N PHE A 242 -2.49 -19.87 1.80
CA PHE A 242 -3.29 -21.04 1.44
C PHE A 242 -2.65 -21.90 0.34
N ALA A 243 -2.96 -23.19 0.36
CA ALA A 243 -2.67 -24.09 -0.75
C ALA A 243 -3.77 -24.03 -1.82
N VAL A 244 -3.38 -23.88 -3.09
CA VAL A 244 -4.31 -23.83 -4.23
C VAL A 244 -4.28 -25.17 -4.95
N SER A 245 -5.40 -25.89 -4.87
CA SER A 245 -5.68 -27.01 -5.76
C SER A 245 -6.25 -26.49 -7.07
N GLU A 246 -5.62 -26.78 -8.21
CA GLU A 246 -6.19 -26.44 -9.52
C GLU A 246 -7.55 -27.14 -9.70
N ARG A 247 -8.65 -26.39 -9.57
CA ARG A 247 -9.95 -26.87 -10.08
C ARG A 247 -9.83 -26.90 -11.60
N GLY A 248 -9.99 -28.08 -12.19
CA GLY A 248 -9.97 -28.22 -13.64
C GLY A 248 -11.10 -27.35 -14.19
N LYS A 249 -10.77 -26.42 -15.08
CA LYS A 249 -11.77 -25.89 -16.00
C LYS A 249 -12.18 -27.08 -16.88
N ASN A 250 -13.44 -27.50 -16.71
CA ASN A 250 -14.14 -28.56 -17.43
C ASN A 250 -13.73 -30.00 -17.07
N GLY A 251 -14.75 -30.81 -16.81
CA GLY A 251 -14.62 -32.21 -16.40
C GLY A 251 -13.86 -33.05 -17.43
N GLY A 252 -12.82 -33.72 -16.96
CA GLY A 252 -12.04 -34.65 -17.76
C GLY A 252 -10.70 -34.95 -17.10
N ASN A 253 -10.57 -36.16 -16.55
CA ASN A 253 -9.38 -36.81 -15.98
C ASN A 253 -8.72 -36.19 -14.73
N LYS A 254 -8.83 -36.96 -13.63
CA LYS A 254 -8.01 -36.85 -12.42
C LYS A 254 -6.58 -37.28 -12.73
N SER A 255 -5.78 -36.40 -13.33
CA SER A 255 -4.32 -36.49 -13.23
C SER A 255 -3.88 -35.92 -11.88
N ASP A 256 -2.79 -36.44 -11.30
CA ASP A 256 -2.23 -35.95 -10.03
C ASP A 256 -1.99 -34.43 -10.10
N LYS A 257 -2.86 -33.67 -9.42
CA LYS A 257 -2.91 -32.22 -9.55
C LYS A 257 -1.78 -31.59 -8.76
N ALA A 258 -0.89 -30.92 -9.47
CA ALA A 258 0.19 -30.14 -8.88
C ALA A 258 -0.36 -29.03 -7.97
N MET A 259 -0.01 -29.06 -6.68
CA MET A 259 -0.38 -28.00 -5.72
C MET A 259 0.35 -26.70 -6.09
N SER A 260 -0.31 -25.55 -5.96
CA SER A 260 0.34 -24.25 -6.12
C SER A 260 0.23 -23.41 -4.85
N VAL A 261 1.21 -22.52 -4.67
CA VAL A 261 1.34 -21.65 -3.50
C VAL A 261 0.43 -20.45 -3.68
N GLY A 262 -0.48 -20.22 -2.74
CA GLY A 262 -1.31 -19.03 -2.71
C GLY A 262 -0.55 -17.78 -2.26
N SER A 263 -1.30 -16.73 -1.93
CA SER A 263 -0.72 -15.54 -1.30
C SER A 263 -1.71 -14.89 -0.35
N TRP A 264 -1.21 -14.14 0.62
CA TRP A 264 -2.08 -13.44 1.55
C TRP A 264 -2.99 -12.41 0.84
N VAL A 265 -4.32 -12.62 0.90
CA VAL A 265 -5.32 -11.81 0.17
C VAL A 265 -5.80 -10.61 1.00
N ILE A 266 -6.76 -10.76 1.92
CA ILE A 266 -7.22 -9.69 2.83
C ILE A 266 -7.62 -10.35 4.15
N GLY A 267 -7.33 -9.68 5.26
CA GLY A 267 -7.61 -10.16 6.62
C GLY A 267 -6.65 -11.25 7.09
N PHE A 268 -6.88 -11.75 8.30
CA PHE A 268 -5.99 -12.64 9.04
C PHE A 268 -6.52 -14.08 9.07
N TRP A 269 -7.11 -14.51 7.95
CA TRP A 269 -7.57 -15.89 7.80
C TRP A 269 -6.37 -16.84 7.72
N ARG A 270 -6.41 -17.88 8.57
CA ARG A 270 -5.42 -18.95 8.62
C ARG A 270 -6.06 -20.23 8.09
N PRO A 271 -5.80 -20.60 6.82
CA PRO A 271 -6.33 -21.82 6.23
C PRO A 271 -5.80 -23.06 6.94
N LYS A 272 -6.65 -24.11 7.07
CA LYS A 272 -6.20 -25.42 7.59
C LYS A 272 -5.00 -25.92 6.81
N ARG A 273 -5.15 -25.95 5.48
CA ARG A 273 -4.08 -26.33 4.54
C ARG A 273 -3.30 -25.11 4.07
N HIS A 274 -2.07 -24.97 4.52
CA HIS A 274 -1.27 -23.76 4.32
C HIS A 274 0.20 -24.09 4.08
N PHE A 275 0.91 -23.15 3.45
CA PHE A 275 2.35 -23.22 3.28
C PHE A 275 3.05 -22.42 4.37
N GLU A 276 4.05 -23.02 4.99
CA GLU A 276 5.15 -22.28 5.59
C GLU A 276 6.27 -22.18 4.54
N ILE A 277 6.73 -20.96 4.28
CA ILE A 277 7.77 -20.70 3.27
C ILE A 277 9.03 -20.24 3.98
N ASN A 278 10.19 -20.69 3.49
CA ASN A 278 11.48 -20.22 3.99
C ASN A 278 11.55 -18.68 3.96
N VAL A 279 11.74 -18.09 5.15
CA VAL A 279 11.73 -16.64 5.39
C VAL A 279 12.74 -15.91 4.50
N TRP A 280 13.94 -16.44 4.32
CA TRP A 280 14.95 -15.84 3.44
C TRP A 280 14.47 -15.75 2.00
N ASN A 281 13.85 -16.82 1.49
CA ASN A 281 13.32 -16.84 0.13
C ASN A 281 12.23 -15.78 -0.07
N CYS A 282 11.32 -15.62 0.91
CA CYS A 282 10.29 -14.57 0.87
C CYS A 282 10.90 -13.17 0.84
N PHE A 283 11.86 -12.89 1.72
CA PHE A 283 12.54 -11.61 1.82
C PHE A 283 13.34 -11.29 0.54
N PHE A 284 14.18 -12.22 0.10
CA PHE A 284 15.11 -11.99 -1.01
C PHE A 284 14.40 -11.80 -2.35
N ILE A 285 13.24 -12.42 -2.55
CA ILE A 285 12.38 -12.15 -3.73
C ILE A 285 11.94 -10.67 -3.76
N ARG A 286 11.62 -10.08 -2.59
CA ARG A 286 11.26 -8.66 -2.49
C ARG A 286 12.49 -7.75 -2.62
N ALA A 287 13.61 -8.12 -2.00
CA ALA A 287 14.88 -7.40 -2.12
C ALA A 287 15.32 -7.25 -3.59
N LYS A 288 15.25 -8.34 -4.39
CA LYS A 288 15.54 -8.30 -5.83
C LYS A 288 14.61 -7.37 -6.60
N LYS A 289 13.32 -7.33 -6.27
CA LYS A 289 12.36 -6.42 -6.91
C LYS A 289 12.68 -4.97 -6.60
N LEU A 290 13.06 -4.66 -5.36
CA LEU A 290 13.48 -3.32 -4.96
C LEU A 290 14.77 -2.89 -5.68
N LEU A 291 15.80 -3.73 -5.69
CA LEU A 291 17.03 -3.46 -6.45
C LEU A 291 16.76 -3.23 -7.95
N LYS A 292 15.87 -4.01 -8.55
CA LYS A 292 15.44 -3.82 -9.94
C LYS A 292 14.72 -2.47 -10.11
N ALA A 293 13.78 -2.14 -9.22
CA ALA A 293 13.05 -0.89 -9.28
C ALA A 293 13.96 0.33 -9.15
N LEU A 294 15.01 0.27 -8.31
CA LEU A 294 15.98 1.35 -8.15
C LEU A 294 16.78 1.62 -9.42
N ARG A 295 17.12 0.58 -10.20
CA ARG A 295 17.83 0.74 -11.47
C ARG A 295 16.96 1.34 -12.58
N GLU A 296 15.67 1.05 -12.54
CA GLU A 296 14.69 1.46 -13.57
C GLU A 296 14.02 2.80 -13.26
N ALA A 297 14.10 3.28 -12.01
CA ALA A 297 13.37 4.46 -11.60
C ALA A 297 14.00 5.75 -12.16
N PRO A 298 13.18 6.70 -12.64
CA PRO A 298 13.66 8.02 -12.96
C PRO A 298 14.26 8.67 -11.71
N LEU A 299 15.43 9.29 -11.87
CA LEU A 299 16.04 10.08 -10.81
C LEU A 299 15.10 11.23 -10.46
N LEU A 300 14.69 11.28 -9.19
CA LEU A 300 14.03 12.46 -8.65
C LEU A 300 15.08 13.57 -8.56
N THR A 301 14.73 14.76 -9.03
CA THR A 301 15.51 15.96 -8.72
C THR A 301 15.60 16.10 -7.21
N ARG A 302 16.75 16.55 -6.70
CA ARG A 302 16.87 16.85 -5.27
C ARG A 302 15.78 17.82 -4.87
N PHE A 303 15.13 17.51 -3.76
CA PHE A 303 14.11 18.32 -3.14
C PHE A 303 14.41 18.42 -1.64
N THR A 304 13.85 19.44 -1.02
CA THR A 304 13.98 19.73 0.41
C THR A 304 12.76 19.20 1.14
N ASP A 305 12.96 18.44 2.22
CA ASP A 305 11.90 17.94 3.08
C ASP A 305 11.83 18.69 4.41
N SER A 306 10.62 18.83 4.95
CA SER A 306 10.38 19.34 6.30
C SER A 306 9.31 18.54 7.03
N ALA A 307 9.43 18.45 8.35
CA ALA A 307 8.38 17.91 9.21
C ALA A 307 7.22 18.92 9.43
N ASP A 308 7.43 20.20 9.15
CA ASP A 308 6.41 21.24 9.27
C ASP A 308 5.78 21.55 7.89
N PRO A 309 4.46 21.36 7.71
CA PRO A 309 3.81 21.72 6.45
C PRO A 309 3.85 23.23 6.17
N MET A 310 4.05 24.08 7.17
CA MET A 310 4.19 25.53 6.96
C MET A 310 5.44 25.88 6.16
N ASP A 311 6.51 25.09 6.26
CA ASP A 311 7.69 25.28 5.42
C ASP A 311 7.37 25.04 3.95
N VAL A 312 6.48 24.10 3.64
CA VAL A 312 6.00 23.88 2.28
C VAL A 312 5.15 25.07 1.82
N VAL A 313 4.23 25.56 2.66
CA VAL A 313 3.40 26.74 2.36
C VAL A 313 4.27 27.97 2.06
N ASN A 314 5.29 28.20 2.88
CA ASN A 314 6.22 29.32 2.79
C ASN A 314 7.33 29.13 1.75
N SER A 315 7.37 28.00 1.04
CA SER A 315 8.40 27.65 0.05
C SER A 315 9.82 27.46 0.63
N PHE A 316 9.93 27.16 1.92
CA PHE A 316 11.18 26.73 2.57
C PHE A 316 11.48 25.24 2.37
N ALA A 317 10.45 24.45 2.06
CA ALA A 317 10.56 23.04 1.71
C ALA A 317 9.72 22.69 0.48
N ASP A 318 10.14 21.66 -0.23
CA ASP A 318 9.40 21.10 -1.37
C ASP A 318 8.36 20.07 -0.92
N VAL A 319 8.61 19.35 0.18
CA VAL A 319 7.72 18.30 0.68
C VAL A 319 7.61 18.27 2.19
N SER A 320 6.41 17.97 2.69
CA SER A 320 6.19 17.59 4.09
C SER A 320 5.29 16.35 4.17
N LEU A 321 5.71 15.35 4.95
CA LEU A 321 4.99 14.10 5.16
C LEU A 321 4.69 13.91 6.65
N ILE A 322 3.42 13.88 7.01
CA ILE A 322 2.96 14.01 8.39
C ILE A 322 2.16 12.77 8.78
N ASN A 323 2.52 12.15 9.91
CA ASN A 323 1.76 11.06 10.49
C ASN A 323 0.82 11.58 11.59
N ASP A 324 -0.38 12.00 11.21
CA ASP A 324 -1.39 12.53 12.14
C ASP A 324 -2.80 12.48 11.51
N ASP A 325 -3.81 12.91 12.26
CA ASP A 325 -5.17 13.13 11.76
C ASP A 325 -5.18 14.30 10.75
N CYS A 326 -5.68 14.04 9.54
CA CYS A 326 -5.73 15.05 8.49
C CYS A 326 -6.55 16.27 8.89
N ARG A 327 -7.60 16.13 9.70
CA ARG A 327 -8.42 17.26 10.17
C ARG A 327 -7.61 18.20 11.07
N GLU A 328 -6.76 17.63 11.93
CA GLU A 328 -5.92 18.41 12.84
C GLU A 328 -4.78 19.11 12.09
N VAL A 329 -4.21 18.47 11.07
CA VAL A 329 -3.16 19.08 10.26
C VAL A 329 -3.72 20.17 9.35
N LEU A 330 -4.84 19.89 8.66
CA LEU A 330 -5.47 20.87 7.77
C LEU A 330 -5.88 22.14 8.53
N SER A 331 -6.43 22.01 9.75
CA SER A 331 -6.83 23.17 10.57
C SER A 331 -5.67 24.12 10.94
N ARG A 332 -4.42 23.64 10.90
CA ARG A 332 -3.22 24.46 11.13
C ARG A 332 -2.74 25.19 9.87
N LEU A 333 -3.18 24.75 8.68
CA LEU A 333 -2.82 25.40 7.43
C LEU A 333 -3.59 26.71 7.23
N PRO A 334 -2.96 27.74 6.63
CA PRO A 334 -3.65 28.96 6.28
C PRO A 334 -4.77 28.69 5.28
N GLU A 335 -5.84 29.48 5.38
CA GLU A 335 -6.87 29.49 4.35
C GLU A 335 -6.25 29.83 2.99
N LYS A 336 -6.83 29.30 1.92
CA LYS A 336 -6.47 29.69 0.54
C LYS A 336 -5.00 29.47 0.16
N SER A 337 -4.34 28.48 0.76
CA SER A 337 -2.92 28.17 0.58
C SER A 337 -2.64 27.06 -0.44
N VAL A 338 -3.62 26.23 -0.78
CA VAL A 338 -3.43 25.01 -1.59
C VAL A 338 -4.05 25.16 -2.99
N SER A 339 -3.30 24.82 -4.05
CA SER A 339 -3.81 24.87 -5.42
C SER A 339 -4.62 23.63 -5.80
N LEU A 340 -4.19 22.44 -5.37
CA LEU A 340 -4.88 21.18 -5.65
C LEU A 340 -4.93 20.27 -4.42
N LEU A 341 -6.13 19.88 -4.02
CA LEU A 341 -6.34 18.74 -3.13
C LEU A 341 -6.68 17.54 -4.00
N LEU A 342 -5.83 16.51 -4.02
CA LEU A 342 -6.05 15.28 -4.78
C LEU A 342 -5.91 14.11 -3.82
N THR A 343 -6.97 13.32 -3.65
CA THR A 343 -6.97 12.26 -2.64
C THR A 343 -7.95 11.12 -2.93
N ASP A 344 -7.70 9.97 -2.29
CA ASP A 344 -8.52 8.75 -2.31
C ASP A 344 -8.93 8.41 -0.87
N PRO A 345 -9.96 9.09 -0.31
CA PRO A 345 -10.32 8.90 1.08
C PRO A 345 -10.90 7.49 1.32
N PRO A 346 -10.95 7.01 2.57
CA PRO A 346 -11.57 5.74 2.92
C PRO A 346 -13.00 5.65 2.39
N HIS A 347 -13.33 4.58 1.67
CA HIS A 347 -14.63 4.41 0.99
C HIS A 347 -15.65 3.72 1.91
N SER A 348 -16.08 4.37 3.00
CA SER A 348 -17.05 3.81 3.96
C SER A 348 -16.65 2.40 4.45
N ASP A 349 -17.54 1.40 4.39
CA ASP A 349 -17.38 0.06 4.95
C ASP A 349 -16.55 -0.93 4.10
N ARG A 350 -15.51 -0.46 3.41
CA ARG A 350 -14.66 -1.33 2.58
C ARG A 350 -13.46 -1.92 3.31
N ILE A 351 -12.56 -1.08 3.80
CA ILE A 351 -11.21 -1.49 4.22
C ILE A 351 -10.84 -0.81 5.54
N PRO A 352 -10.61 -1.56 6.62
CA PRO A 352 -10.07 -1.01 7.86
C PRO A 352 -8.53 -0.97 7.77
N TYR A 353 -7.98 0.15 7.30
CA TYR A 353 -6.58 0.27 6.90
C TYR A 353 -5.62 0.06 8.07
N LEU A 354 -5.84 0.72 9.22
CA LEU A 354 -4.98 0.53 10.39
C LEU A 354 -5.04 -0.89 10.93
N GLU A 355 -6.24 -1.50 11.01
CA GLU A 355 -6.37 -2.88 11.49
C GLU A 355 -5.68 -3.86 10.55
N LEU A 356 -5.76 -3.68 9.23
CA LEU A 356 -5.09 -4.57 8.28
C LEU A 356 -3.58 -4.38 8.21
N SER A 357 -3.09 -3.17 8.45
CA SER A 357 -1.65 -2.84 8.47
C SER A 357 -1.00 -3.01 9.84
N GLU A 358 -1.77 -3.34 10.88
CA GLU A 358 -1.28 -3.45 12.26
C GLU A 358 -0.07 -4.37 12.40
N PHE A 359 -0.05 -5.52 11.72
CA PHE A 359 1.11 -6.41 11.81
C PHE A 359 2.34 -5.85 11.09
N TRP A 360 2.18 -5.02 10.05
CA TRP A 360 3.30 -4.30 9.47
C TRP A 360 3.80 -3.21 10.43
N ASN A 361 2.88 -2.44 11.02
CA ASN A 361 3.23 -1.42 12.00
C ASN A 361 3.93 -2.02 13.22
N ALA A 362 3.52 -3.21 13.65
CA ALA A 362 4.18 -3.94 14.73
C ALA A 362 5.60 -4.42 14.38
N ILE A 363 5.85 -4.84 13.13
CA ILE A 363 7.22 -5.13 12.63
C ILE A 363 8.07 -3.85 12.63
N LEU A 364 7.48 -2.72 12.26
CA LEU A 364 8.15 -1.41 12.23
C LEU A 364 8.28 -0.76 13.61
N GLY A 365 7.70 -1.34 14.66
CA GLY A 365 7.67 -0.77 16.01
C GLY A 365 6.70 0.41 16.21
N PHE A 366 5.89 0.76 15.20
CA PHE A 366 4.93 1.86 15.28
C PHE A 366 3.67 1.47 16.07
N LYS A 367 3.07 2.46 16.73
CA LYS A 367 1.79 2.36 17.46
C LYS A 367 0.75 3.26 16.77
N PRO A 368 -0.12 2.71 15.90
CA PRO A 368 -1.12 3.50 15.21
C PRO A 368 -2.18 4.08 16.16
N PHE A 369 -2.66 5.28 15.83
CA PHE A 369 -3.76 5.96 16.54
C PHE A 369 -5.11 5.55 15.96
N PHE A 370 -5.62 4.40 16.40
CA PHE A 370 -6.90 3.84 15.90
C PHE A 370 -8.10 4.75 16.17
N GLU A 371 -8.05 5.55 17.23
CA GLU A 371 -9.17 6.36 17.68
C GLU A 371 -9.49 7.52 16.69
N LYS A 372 -8.47 8.04 16.01
CA LYS A 372 -8.59 9.16 15.06
C LYS A 372 -8.79 8.72 13.60
N GLU A 373 -8.68 7.43 13.28
CA GLU A 373 -8.86 6.93 11.90
C GLU A 373 -10.29 7.19 11.40
N ILE A 374 -10.44 7.87 10.26
CA ILE A 374 -11.73 8.00 9.59
C ILE A 374 -12.03 6.69 8.86
N VAL A 375 -12.95 5.90 9.40
CA VAL A 375 -13.25 4.55 8.89
C VAL A 375 -14.61 4.07 9.34
N VAL A 376 -15.19 3.12 8.60
CA VAL A 376 -16.27 2.27 9.11
C VAL A 376 -15.69 0.90 9.46
N SER A 377 -15.80 0.52 10.74
CA SER A 377 -15.28 -0.75 11.25
C SER A 377 -16.36 -1.57 11.96
N ASN A 378 -16.35 -2.89 11.71
CA ASN A 378 -17.18 -3.87 12.41
C ASN A 378 -16.71 -4.12 13.85
N ALA A 379 -15.58 -3.55 14.26
CA ALA A 379 -15.12 -3.56 15.64
C ALA A 379 -15.96 -2.59 16.49
N LEU A 380 -17.00 -3.12 17.15
CA LEU A 380 -17.94 -2.33 17.97
C LEU A 380 -17.23 -1.48 19.03
N GLU A 381 -16.19 -2.05 19.64
CA GLU A 381 -15.36 -1.39 20.65
C GLU A 381 -14.59 -0.15 20.15
N ARG A 382 -14.46 0.03 18.82
CA ARG A 382 -13.86 1.24 18.24
C ARG A 382 -14.85 2.41 18.12
N GLY A 383 -16.17 2.17 18.20
CA GLY A 383 -17.17 3.22 17.99
C GLY A 383 -17.17 3.85 16.58
N LYS A 384 -16.56 3.19 15.59
CA LYS A 384 -16.38 3.70 14.21
C LYS A 384 -17.49 3.21 13.29
N GLY A 385 -18.71 3.69 13.55
CA GLY A 385 -19.91 3.41 12.74
C GLY A 385 -20.11 4.40 11.58
N ARG A 386 -21.15 4.16 10.77
CA ARG A 386 -21.48 5.01 9.61
C ARG A 386 -21.78 6.46 9.98
N THR A 387 -22.51 6.71 11.06
CA THR A 387 -22.82 8.07 11.53
C THR A 387 -21.56 8.84 11.91
N THR A 388 -20.66 8.20 12.66
CA THR A 388 -19.34 8.77 13.00
C THR A 388 -18.56 9.08 11.75
N TYR A 389 -18.42 8.10 10.85
CA TYR A 389 -17.71 8.28 9.57
C TYR A 389 -18.25 9.45 8.75
N THR A 390 -19.58 9.58 8.61
CA THR A 390 -20.20 10.70 7.86
C THR A 390 -19.84 12.04 8.48
N LYS A 391 -19.91 12.15 9.81
CA LYS A 391 -19.51 13.36 10.52
C LYS A 391 -18.04 13.68 10.32
N GLU A 392 -17.15 12.70 10.52
CA GLU A 392 -15.71 12.90 10.40
C GLU A 392 -15.27 13.26 8.97
N MET A 393 -15.90 12.65 7.97
CA MET A 393 -15.71 13.03 6.56
C MET A 393 -16.21 14.43 6.27
N TYR A 394 -17.34 14.84 6.85
CA TYR A 394 -17.86 16.21 6.71
C TYR A 394 -16.89 17.24 7.32
N ASP A 395 -16.39 16.98 8.53
CA ASP A 395 -15.38 17.83 9.18
C ASP A 395 -14.11 17.93 8.31
N PHE A 396 -13.67 16.82 7.71
CA PHE A 396 -12.60 16.82 6.73
C PHE A 396 -12.90 17.71 5.53
N PHE A 397 -14.10 17.62 4.94
CA PHE A 397 -14.46 18.42 3.77
C PHE A 397 -14.49 19.93 4.06
N LEU A 398 -14.93 20.34 5.24
CA LEU A 398 -14.89 21.75 5.65
C LEU A 398 -13.46 22.30 5.63
N GLU A 399 -12.52 21.57 6.26
CA GLU A 399 -11.12 21.97 6.27
C GLU A 399 -10.47 21.89 4.88
N ALA A 400 -10.79 20.86 4.10
CA ALA A 400 -10.35 20.71 2.73
C ALA A 400 -10.77 21.90 1.86
N ILE A 401 -12.03 22.35 1.96
CA ILE A 401 -12.55 23.51 1.22
C ILE A 401 -11.86 24.79 1.68
N ARG A 402 -11.70 24.99 3.00
CA ARG A 402 -11.08 26.19 3.59
C ARG A 402 -9.66 26.43 3.06
N VAL A 403 -8.82 25.40 3.02
CA VAL A 403 -7.40 25.53 2.62
C VAL A 403 -7.21 25.75 1.10
N LEU A 404 -8.18 25.43 0.26
CA LEU A 404 -8.09 25.65 -1.19
C LEU A 404 -8.00 27.14 -1.52
N SER A 405 -7.07 27.51 -2.40
CA SER A 405 -6.95 28.86 -2.96
C SER A 405 -8.22 29.29 -3.69
N ASN A 406 -8.37 30.58 -4.02
CA ASN A 406 -9.57 31.10 -4.69
C ASN A 406 -9.85 30.44 -6.06
N TRP A 407 -8.85 29.79 -6.66
CA TRP A 407 -8.97 29.00 -7.90
C TRP A 407 -8.65 27.52 -7.66
N GLY A 408 -8.60 27.11 -6.39
CA GLY A 408 -8.20 25.78 -5.97
C GLY A 408 -9.16 24.72 -6.46
N ILE A 409 -8.61 23.55 -6.74
CA ILE A 409 -9.37 22.42 -7.27
C ILE A 409 -9.31 21.29 -6.26
N MET A 410 -10.45 20.67 -6.00
CA MET A 410 -10.56 19.49 -5.16
C MET A 410 -10.93 18.30 -6.02
N VAL A 411 -10.09 17.28 -5.99
CA VAL A 411 -10.27 16.03 -6.71
C VAL A 411 -10.37 14.89 -5.70
N ILE A 412 -11.54 14.28 -5.65
CA ILE A 412 -11.83 13.15 -4.77
C ILE A 412 -12.01 11.91 -5.62
N ILE A 413 -11.19 10.88 -5.36
CA ILE A 413 -11.35 9.58 -5.99
C ILE A 413 -12.25 8.73 -5.10
N PHE A 414 -13.45 8.42 -5.55
CA PHE A 414 -14.48 7.82 -4.72
C PHE A 414 -15.27 6.71 -5.40
N ASN A 415 -15.73 5.75 -4.59
CA ASN A 415 -16.51 4.62 -5.00
C ASN A 415 -17.19 3.91 -3.80
N ALA A 416 -18.51 4.01 -3.71
CA ALA A 416 -19.28 3.26 -2.71
C ALA A 416 -20.28 2.30 -3.37
N CYS A 417 -20.59 1.21 -2.66
CA CYS A 417 -21.65 0.27 -3.06
C CYS A 417 -23.04 0.78 -2.66
N ASP A 418 -23.13 1.68 -1.68
CA ASP A 418 -24.39 2.17 -1.13
C ASP A 418 -24.70 3.61 -1.57
N HIS A 419 -25.97 3.87 -1.88
CA HIS A 419 -26.50 5.17 -2.29
C HIS A 419 -26.21 6.27 -1.25
N GLN A 420 -26.33 5.97 0.05
CA GLN A 420 -26.15 6.96 1.12
C GLN A 420 -24.76 7.60 1.10
N SER A 421 -23.71 6.81 0.85
CA SER A 421 -22.35 7.34 0.79
C SER A 421 -22.14 8.30 -0.38
N TRP A 422 -22.85 8.13 -1.50
CA TRP A 422 -22.84 9.06 -2.63
C TRP A 422 -23.60 10.35 -2.32
N GLU A 423 -24.77 10.25 -1.67
CA GLU A 423 -25.53 11.43 -1.23
C GLU A 423 -24.76 12.27 -0.22
N ASN A 424 -24.05 11.63 0.72
CA ASN A 424 -23.22 12.36 1.68
C ASN A 424 -22.12 13.19 1.00
N LEU A 425 -21.54 12.70 -0.10
CA LEU A 425 -20.58 13.47 -0.90
C LEU A 425 -21.25 14.57 -1.73
N ARG A 426 -22.43 14.29 -2.31
CA ARG A 426 -23.18 15.30 -3.05
C ARG A 426 -23.56 16.48 -2.14
N ALA A 427 -23.97 16.17 -0.91
CA ALA A 427 -24.32 17.15 0.11
C ALA A 427 -23.17 18.13 0.43
N VAL A 428 -21.90 17.75 0.22
CA VAL A 428 -20.76 18.66 0.39
C VAL A 428 -20.86 19.84 -0.59
N SER A 429 -21.18 19.58 -1.86
CA SER A 429 -21.36 20.63 -2.86
C SER A 429 -22.69 21.35 -2.79
N GLU A 430 -23.76 20.67 -2.34
CA GLU A 430 -25.09 21.31 -2.23
C GLU A 430 -25.18 22.25 -1.02
N ASN A 431 -24.46 21.94 0.06
CA ASN A 431 -24.48 22.72 1.29
C ASN A 431 -23.34 23.75 1.39
N SER A 432 -22.39 23.77 0.44
CA SER A 432 -21.30 24.74 0.40
C SER A 432 -21.48 25.70 -0.77
N SER A 433 -21.52 27.01 -0.50
CA SER A 433 -21.43 28.05 -1.53
C SER A 433 -19.98 28.30 -1.99
N GLU A 434 -19.00 27.65 -1.38
CA GLU A 434 -17.58 27.85 -1.64
C GLU A 434 -17.01 26.91 -2.70
N VAL A 435 -17.69 25.82 -3.05
CA VAL A 435 -17.23 24.89 -4.09
C VAL A 435 -18.35 24.48 -5.03
N VAL A 436 -18.00 24.31 -6.31
CA VAL A 436 -18.92 23.87 -7.36
C VAL A 436 -18.41 22.59 -7.97
N PHE A 437 -19.29 21.59 -8.08
CA PHE A 437 -19.01 20.38 -8.84
C PHE A 437 -18.87 20.70 -10.33
N ARG A 438 -17.72 20.35 -10.93
CA ARG A 438 -17.42 20.64 -12.34
C ARG A 438 -17.64 19.42 -13.24
N GLY A 439 -17.43 18.23 -12.71
CA GLY A 439 -17.65 17.00 -13.45
C GLY A 439 -16.91 15.81 -12.86
N CYS A 440 -17.05 14.67 -13.51
CA CYS A 440 -16.46 13.42 -13.12
C CYS A 440 -16.14 12.51 -14.30
N PHE A 441 -15.28 11.52 -14.08
CA PHE A 441 -15.04 10.44 -15.04
C PHE A 441 -14.65 9.13 -14.32
N PRO A 442 -14.87 7.96 -14.93
CA PRO A 442 -14.46 6.68 -14.35
C PRO A 442 -12.94 6.46 -14.47
N MET A 443 -12.33 5.99 -13.38
CA MET A 443 -10.93 5.56 -13.31
C MET A 443 -10.85 4.03 -13.31
N SER A 444 -10.15 3.49 -14.31
CA SER A 444 -9.82 2.06 -14.38
C SER A 444 -8.69 1.70 -13.42
N TYR A 445 -8.75 0.51 -12.81
CA TYR A 445 -7.69 0.00 -11.94
C TYR A 445 -6.49 -0.51 -12.76
N SER A 446 -5.27 -0.33 -12.24
CA SER A 446 -4.04 -0.90 -12.81
C SER A 446 -3.98 -2.44 -12.73
N ALA A 447 -4.69 -3.05 -11.78
CA ALA A 447 -4.76 -4.51 -11.65
C ALA A 447 -6.10 -4.92 -11.01
N LYS A 448 -6.68 -6.02 -11.49
CA LYS A 448 -7.88 -6.62 -10.89
C LYS A 448 -7.53 -7.30 -9.58
N SER A 449 -8.27 -7.02 -8.50
CA SER A 449 -8.11 -7.68 -7.21
C SER A 449 -8.82 -9.05 -7.21
N VAL A 450 -8.24 -10.05 -6.54
CA VAL A 450 -8.86 -11.38 -6.33
C VAL A 450 -10.25 -11.27 -5.69
N VAL A 451 -10.50 -10.23 -4.88
CA VAL A 451 -11.81 -9.99 -4.25
C VAL A 451 -12.83 -9.42 -5.24
N GLN A 452 -12.38 -8.65 -6.23
CA GLN A 452 -13.24 -8.07 -7.27
C GLN A 452 -13.66 -9.12 -8.29
N ASP A 453 -12.78 -10.07 -8.63
CA ASP A 453 -13.07 -11.13 -9.59
C ASP A 453 -14.07 -12.18 -9.06
N ASN A 454 -14.17 -12.34 -7.73
CA ASN A 454 -14.96 -13.40 -7.10
C ASN A 454 -16.30 -12.93 -6.47
N ARG A 455 -16.61 -11.63 -6.46
CA ARG A 455 -17.89 -11.11 -5.93
C ARG A 455 -18.81 -10.65 -7.06
N ALA A 456 -20.01 -11.24 -7.15
CA ALA A 456 -21.08 -10.71 -7.99
C ALA A 456 -21.44 -9.28 -7.53
N GLY A 457 -21.51 -8.32 -8.46
CA GLY A 457 -21.77 -6.90 -8.15
C GLY A 457 -20.54 -6.06 -7.81
N SER A 458 -19.31 -6.56 -8.03
CA SER A 458 -18.09 -5.77 -7.80
C SER A 458 -18.02 -4.53 -8.70
N LEU A 459 -17.72 -3.37 -8.09
CA LEU A 459 -17.60 -2.10 -8.80
C LEU A 459 -16.37 -2.13 -9.71
N LYS A 460 -16.60 -1.87 -11.00
CA LYS A 460 -15.61 -2.05 -12.06
C LYS A 460 -14.59 -0.93 -12.16
N HIS A 461 -14.93 0.26 -11.64
CA HIS A 461 -14.13 1.48 -11.71
C HIS A 461 -14.33 2.30 -10.42
N ASP A 462 -13.35 3.12 -10.06
CA ASP A 462 -13.54 4.25 -9.14
C ASP A 462 -13.99 5.49 -9.95
N TYR A 463 -14.54 6.51 -9.31
CA TYR A 463 -14.86 7.78 -9.98
C TYR A 463 -13.93 8.89 -9.49
N VAL A 464 -13.43 9.69 -10.42
CA VAL A 464 -12.76 10.95 -10.12
C VAL A 464 -13.82 12.04 -10.10
N LEU A 465 -14.05 12.65 -8.95
CA LEU A 465 -14.97 13.78 -8.77
C LEU A 465 -14.16 15.06 -8.70
N ILE A 466 -14.49 16.05 -9.53
CA ILE A 466 -13.77 17.32 -9.60
C ILE A 466 -14.68 18.47 -9.15
N TYR A 467 -14.22 19.20 -8.14
CA TYR A 467 -14.83 20.40 -7.62
C TYR A 467 -13.87 21.58 -7.76
N GLN A 468 -14.41 22.78 -7.93
CA GLN A 468 -13.64 24.01 -8.05
C GLN A 468 -14.13 25.01 -7.00
N LYS A 469 -13.21 25.70 -6.32
CA LYS A 469 -13.57 26.77 -5.39
C LYS A 469 -14.24 27.94 -6.13
N THR A 470 -15.28 28.52 -5.56
CA THR A 470 -16.00 29.66 -6.14
C THR A 470 -15.12 30.92 -6.06
N GLY A 471 -14.88 31.55 -7.21
CA GLY A 471 -13.95 32.68 -7.36
C GLY A 471 -13.71 33.03 -8.83
N GLU A 472 -12.80 33.99 -9.10
CA GLU A 472 -12.39 34.33 -10.47
C GLU A 472 -11.74 33.11 -11.15
N GLN A 473 -12.13 32.85 -12.41
CA GLN A 473 -11.62 31.69 -13.14
C GLN A 473 -10.15 31.89 -13.50
N ARG A 474 -9.33 30.88 -13.19
CA ARG A 474 -8.00 30.76 -13.78
C ARG A 474 -8.18 30.62 -15.30
N GLY A 475 -7.50 31.45 -16.09
CA GLY A 475 -7.53 31.39 -17.56
C GLY A 475 -6.91 30.09 -18.09
N THR A 476 -7.65 28.98 -18.03
CA THR A 476 -7.19 27.64 -18.38
C THR A 476 -8.25 26.84 -19.13
N ASP A 477 -8.97 27.47 -20.06
CA ASP A 477 -9.96 26.80 -20.91
C ASP A 477 -9.42 25.55 -21.60
N ASP A 478 -8.14 25.56 -22.00
CA ASP A 478 -7.49 24.41 -22.62
C ASP A 478 -7.34 23.21 -21.67
N SER A 479 -7.03 23.43 -20.39
CA SER A 479 -6.95 22.37 -19.37
C SER A 479 -8.31 21.72 -19.14
N TRP A 480 -9.38 22.51 -19.07
CA TRP A 480 -10.74 21.99 -18.90
C TRP A 480 -11.18 21.18 -20.13
N ARG A 481 -10.96 21.69 -21.35
CA ARG A 481 -11.21 20.93 -22.58
C ARG A 481 -10.47 19.60 -22.63
N LYS A 482 -9.26 19.54 -22.08
CA LYS A 482 -8.47 18.30 -21.98
C LYS A 482 -9.08 17.30 -20.99
N LEU A 483 -9.66 17.75 -19.90
CA LEU A 483 -10.38 16.90 -18.93
C LEU A 483 -11.74 16.45 -19.48
N GLU A 484 -12.50 17.35 -20.10
CA GLU A 484 -13.79 17.06 -20.73
C GLU A 484 -13.69 16.04 -21.86
N ALA A 485 -12.52 15.97 -22.50
CA ALA A 485 -12.21 14.98 -23.52
C ALA A 485 -11.78 13.60 -22.97
N ILE A 486 -11.75 13.39 -21.64
CA ILE A 486 -11.52 12.06 -21.07
C ILE A 486 -12.73 11.17 -21.36
N HIS A 487 -12.47 9.91 -21.73
CA HIS A 487 -13.52 8.93 -21.96
C HIS A 487 -14.38 8.73 -20.71
N GLY A 488 -15.70 8.89 -20.85
CA GLY A 488 -16.66 8.78 -19.74
C GLY A 488 -16.79 10.03 -18.88
N TRP A 489 -16.27 11.18 -19.33
CA TRP A 489 -16.55 12.47 -18.69
C TRP A 489 -18.04 12.77 -18.63
N SER A 490 -18.48 13.31 -17.49
CA SER A 490 -19.86 13.72 -17.24
C SER A 490 -19.88 14.95 -16.34
N THR A 491 -20.72 15.94 -16.66
CA THR A 491 -21.04 17.06 -15.77
C THR A 491 -22.13 16.73 -14.75
N LEU A 492 -22.78 15.57 -14.90
CA LEU A 492 -23.73 15.04 -13.93
C LEU A 492 -23.00 14.23 -12.87
N PHE A 493 -23.40 14.42 -11.61
CA PHE A 493 -22.91 13.62 -10.49
C PHE A 493 -23.25 12.13 -10.71
N PRO A 494 -22.35 11.19 -10.37
CA PRO A 494 -22.63 9.77 -10.54
C PRO A 494 -23.90 9.34 -9.79
N LYS A 495 -24.80 8.63 -10.48
CA LYS A 495 -25.94 7.95 -9.85
C LYS A 495 -25.48 6.57 -9.38
N SER A 496 -25.81 6.17 -8.15
CA SER A 496 -25.59 4.77 -7.75
C SER A 496 -26.41 3.86 -8.66
N LYS A 497 -25.88 2.68 -8.99
CA LYS A 497 -26.74 1.62 -9.51
C LYS A 497 -27.58 1.12 -8.35
N ASP A 498 -28.90 1.28 -8.47
CA ASP A 498 -29.88 0.70 -7.55
C ASP A 498 -29.75 -0.83 -7.46
#